data_AF-A0A970SBK5-F1
#
_entry.id   AF-A0A970SBK5-F1
#
_cell.length_a   1.000
_cell.length_b   1.000
_cell.length_c   1.000
_cell.angle_alpha   90.00
_cell.angle_beta   90.00
_cell.angle_gamma   90.00
#
_symmetry.space_group_name_H-M   'P 1'
#
loop_
_entity.id
_entity.type
_entity.pdbx_description
1 polymer ?
#
loop_
_entity_poly.entity_id
_entity_poly.type
_entity_poly.pdbx_seq_one_letter_code
_entity_poly.pdbx_strand_id
1 'polypeptide(L)'
;MANHVQAKKRARQSVKQKQRNRYVRSTVRTSVKAVRRAIEQGESAQATEGLKTAIRNLDKAVTKGVLKRQTASRTISRLTIAVNRATAAGN
;
A
#
# COMPACT_ATOMS: atom_id res chain seq x y z
N MET A 1 -10.96 -27.42 14.00
CA MET A 1 -10.92 -27.03 15.43
C MET A 1 -9.47 -27.17 15.92
N ALA A 2 -8.94 -26.22 16.70
CA ALA A 2 -7.54 -26.28 17.16
C ALA A 2 -7.45 -27.22 18.37
N ASN A 3 -7.34 -28.52 18.11
CA ASN A 3 -7.52 -29.55 19.14
C ASN A 3 -6.27 -29.72 20.03
N HIS A 4 -5.09 -29.36 19.54
CA HIS A 4 -3.84 -29.39 20.28
C HIS A 4 -3.52 -28.03 20.96
N VAL A 5 -2.87 -28.04 22.13
CA VAL A 5 -2.53 -26.81 22.90
C VAL A 5 -1.71 -25.82 22.07
N GLN A 6 -0.73 -26.32 21.30
CA GLN A 6 0.07 -25.48 20.41
C GLN A 6 -0.77 -24.89 19.27
N ALA A 7 -1.74 -25.63 18.73
CA ALA A 7 -2.64 -25.14 17.70
C ALA A 7 -3.53 -24.00 18.23
N LYS A 8 -4.06 -24.13 19.46
CA LYS A 8 -4.80 -23.04 20.13
C LYS A 8 -3.95 -21.77 20.29
N LYS A 9 -2.66 -21.92 20.61
CA LYS A 9 -1.71 -20.79 20.67
C LYS A 9 -1.50 -20.14 19.29
N ARG A 10 -1.26 -20.93 18.24
CA ARG A 10 -1.09 -20.43 16.87
C ARG A 10 -2.33 -19.71 16.36
N ALA A 11 -3.53 -20.22 16.66
CA ALA A 11 -4.79 -19.57 16.31
C ALA A 11 -4.90 -18.16 16.93
N ARG A 12 -4.60 -18.02 18.23
CA ARG A 12 -4.57 -16.71 18.92
C ARG A 12 -3.56 -15.75 18.31
N GLN A 13 -2.36 -16.23 17.96
CA GLN A 13 -1.33 -15.41 17.31
C GLN A 13 -1.76 -14.95 15.90
N SER A 14 -2.39 -15.84 15.13
CA SER A 14 -2.88 -15.56 13.78
C SER A 14 -3.90 -14.42 13.77
N VAL A 15 -4.85 -14.40 14.72
CA VAL A 15 -5.84 -13.30 14.82
C VAL A 15 -5.15 -11.94 15.01
N LYS A 16 -4.18 -11.85 15.93
CA LYS A 16 -3.43 -10.62 16.18
C LYS A 16 -2.63 -10.17 14.94
N GLN A 17 -1.97 -11.11 14.26
CA GLN A 17 -1.23 -10.82 13.02
C GLN A 17 -2.18 -10.37 11.90
N LYS A 18 -3.34 -11.02 11.75
CA LYS A 18 -4.36 -10.67 10.76
C LYS A 18 -4.86 -9.25 10.93
N GLN A 19 -5.12 -8.81 12.17
CA GLN A 19 -5.55 -7.44 12.46
C GLN A 19 -4.48 -6.40 12.07
N ARG A 20 -3.21 -6.61 12.44
CA ARG A 20 -2.10 -5.72 12.05
C ARG A 20 -1.90 -5.67 10.54
N ASN A 21 -1.94 -6.82 9.88
CA ASN A 21 -1.77 -6.92 8.42
C ASN A 21 -2.94 -6.26 7.68
N ARG A 22 -4.17 -6.37 8.22
CA ARG A 22 -5.34 -5.67 7.69
C ARG A 22 -5.13 -4.15 7.72
N TYR A 23 -4.69 -3.61 8.85
CA TYR A 23 -4.43 -2.17 8.99
C TYR A 23 -3.38 -1.68 7.99
N VAL A 24 -2.23 -2.36 7.91
CA VAL A 24 -1.16 -1.99 6.95
C VAL A 24 -1.66 -2.05 5.51
N ARG A 25 -2.41 -3.08 5.14
CA ARG A 25 -2.99 -3.21 3.79
C ARG A 25 -4.01 -2.12 3.49
N SER A 26 -4.87 -1.75 4.46
CA SER A 26 -5.82 -0.67 4.27
C SER A 26 -5.11 0.67 4.09
N THR A 27 -4.09 0.98 4.89
CA THR A 27 -3.32 2.23 4.75
C THR A 27 -2.68 2.35 3.37
N VAL A 28 -2.03 1.28 2.88
CA VAL A 28 -1.45 1.26 1.53
C VAL A 28 -2.51 1.47 0.46
N ARG A 29 -3.66 0.79 0.55
CA ARG A 29 -4.76 0.97 -0.40
C ARG A 29 -5.30 2.40 -0.40
N THR A 30 -5.45 3.00 0.77
CA THR A 30 -5.90 4.39 0.91
C THR A 30 -4.90 5.36 0.28
N SER A 31 -3.60 5.21 0.53
CA SER A 31 -2.60 6.10 -0.08
C SER A 31 -2.54 5.96 -1.60
N VAL A 32 -2.67 4.74 -2.13
CA VAL A 32 -2.74 4.51 -3.58
C VAL A 32 -4.01 5.13 -4.17
N LYS A 33 -5.15 5.02 -3.48
CA LYS A 33 -6.41 5.61 -3.93
C LYS A 33 -6.34 7.14 -3.94
N ALA A 34 -5.73 7.75 -2.93
CA ALA A 34 -5.56 9.20 -2.85
C ALA A 34 -4.79 9.75 -4.06
N VAL A 35 -3.67 9.12 -4.44
CA VAL A 35 -2.89 9.52 -5.63
C VAL A 35 -3.71 9.41 -6.91
N ARG A 36 -4.46 8.31 -7.08
CA ARG A 36 -5.32 8.15 -8.26
C ARG A 36 -6.40 9.21 -8.34
N ARG A 37 -6.99 9.58 -7.21
CA ARG A 37 -8.00 10.65 -7.14
C ARG A 37 -7.43 12.01 -7.52
N ALA A 38 -6.23 12.34 -7.02
CA ALA A 38 -5.54 13.58 -7.38
C ALA A 38 -5.22 13.65 -8.89
N ILE A 39 -4.86 12.50 -9.50
CA ILE A 39 -4.67 12.40 -10.96
C ILE A 39 -5.99 12.65 -11.71
N GLU A 40 -7.09 12.04 -11.28
CA GLU A 40 -8.42 12.23 -11.89
C GLU A 40 -8.91 13.69 -11.77
N GLN A 41 -8.51 14.39 -10.70
CA GLN A 41 -8.86 15.79 -10.45
C GLN A 41 -7.95 16.79 -11.17
N GLY A 42 -6.88 16.34 -11.84
CA GLY A 42 -5.93 17.22 -12.55
C GLY A 42 -4.97 17.99 -11.64
N GLU A 43 -4.85 17.61 -10.37
CA GLU A 43 -4.03 18.32 -9.37
C GLU A 43 -2.59 17.78 -9.37
N SER A 44 -1.78 18.20 -10.34
CA SER A 44 -0.43 17.67 -10.57
C SER A 44 0.49 17.79 -9.34
N ALA A 45 0.43 18.92 -8.60
CA ALA A 45 1.25 19.10 -7.40
C ALA A 45 0.88 18.10 -6.29
N GLN A 46 -0.41 17.96 -5.98
CA GLN A 46 -0.89 17.03 -4.96
C GLN A 46 -0.62 15.57 -5.34
N ALA A 47 -0.71 15.23 -6.64
CA ALA A 47 -0.36 13.90 -7.13
C ALA A 47 1.12 13.56 -6.88
N THR A 48 2.05 14.51 -7.05
CA THR A 48 3.49 14.28 -6.80
C THR A 48 3.81 14.10 -5.31
N GLU A 49 3.18 14.88 -4.43
CA GLU A 49 3.36 14.74 -2.98
C GLU A 49 2.72 13.45 -2.45
N GLY A 50 1.51 13.15 -2.94
CA GLY A 50 0.83 11.90 -2.66
C GLY A 50 1.64 10.68 -3.08
N LEU A 51 2.34 10.76 -4.22
CA LEU A 51 3.22 9.68 -4.71
C LEU A 51 4.37 9.40 -3.72
N LYS A 52 5.05 10.44 -3.21
CA LYS A 52 6.12 10.28 -2.20
C LYS A 52 5.61 9.56 -0.94
N THR A 53 4.42 9.93 -0.49
CA THR A 53 3.77 9.31 0.67
C THR A 53 3.36 7.86 0.40
N ALA A 54 2.83 7.57 -0.79
CA ALA A 54 2.46 6.22 -1.20
C ALA A 54 3.67 5.29 -1.29
N ILE A 55 4.79 5.76 -1.85
CA ILE A 55 6.07 5.02 -1.91
C ILE A 55 6.53 4.65 -0.50
N ARG A 56 6.61 5.64 0.40
CA ARG A 56 7.02 5.42 1.80
C ARG A 56 6.15 4.37 2.50
N ASN A 57 4.84 4.39 2.28
CA ASN A 57 3.93 3.42 2.88
C ASN A 57 4.09 2.01 2.29
N LEU A 58 4.34 1.90 0.98
CA LEU A 58 4.62 0.64 0.30
C LEU A 58 5.92 0.00 0.81
N ASP A 59 6.98 0.78 0.95
CA ASP A 59 8.27 0.29 1.45
C ASP A 59 8.16 -0.17 2.91
N LYS A 60 7.49 0.62 3.77
CA LYS A 60 7.20 0.21 5.14
C LYS A 60 6.39 -1.09 5.21
N ALA A 61 5.47 -1.32 4.27
CA ALA A 61 4.69 -2.56 4.22
C ALA A 61 5.53 -3.77 3.79
N VAL A 62 6.57 -3.57 2.97
CA VAL A 62 7.56 -4.59 2.62
C VAL A 62 8.45 -4.91 3.82
N THR A 63 9.00 -3.90 4.50
CA THR A 63 9.83 -4.10 5.71
C THR A 63 9.07 -4.85 6.80
N LYS A 64 7.76 -4.59 6.96
CA LYS A 64 6.88 -5.31 7.90
C LYS A 64 6.48 -6.71 7.43
N GLY A 65 6.92 -7.16 6.26
CA GLY A 65 6.61 -8.48 5.70
C GLY A 65 5.16 -8.66 5.25
N VAL A 66 4.38 -7.57 5.12
CA VAL A 66 2.95 -7.63 4.76
C VAL A 66 2.75 -7.76 3.24
N LEU A 67 3.67 -7.17 2.47
CA LEU A 67 3.73 -7.21 1.01
C LEU A 67 5.07 -7.77 0.53
N LYS A 68 5.06 -8.47 -0.61
CA LYS A 68 6.30 -8.87 -1.30
C LYS A 68 6.90 -7.66 -2.01
N ARG A 69 8.24 -7.61 -2.08
CA ARG A 69 8.98 -6.53 -2.76
C ARG A 69 8.48 -6.32 -4.20
N GLN A 70 8.28 -7.39 -4.96
CA GLN A 70 7.82 -7.32 -6.34
C GLN A 70 6.42 -6.71 -6.47
N THR A 71 5.53 -6.93 -5.49
CA THR A 71 4.20 -6.33 -5.48
C THR A 71 4.30 -4.82 -5.25
N ALA A 72 5.12 -4.39 -4.29
CA ALA A 72 5.36 -2.98 -4.03
C ALA A 72 6.00 -2.29 -5.24
N SER A 73 7.06 -2.85 -5.81
CA SER A 73 7.75 -2.28 -6.99
C SER A 73 6.81 -2.12 -8.19
N ARG A 74 5.93 -3.10 -8.46
CA ARG A 74 4.93 -2.99 -9.53
C ARG A 74 3.94 -1.85 -9.27
N THR A 75 3.49 -1.69 -8.04
CA THR A 75 2.56 -0.61 -7.68
C THR A 75 3.22 0.76 -7.79
N ILE A 76 4.48 0.90 -7.32
CA ILE A 76 5.26 2.13 -7.44
C ILE A 76 5.43 2.49 -8.91
N SER A 77 5.96 1.59 -9.73
CA SER A 77 6.19 1.82 -11.16
C SER A 77 4.91 2.27 -11.88
N ARG A 78 3.78 1.60 -11.66
CA ARG A 78 2.49 1.96 -12.28
C ARG A 78 1.99 3.34 -11.83
N LEU A 79 2.13 3.68 -10.55
CA LEU A 79 1.73 4.99 -10.04
C LEU A 79 2.62 6.10 -10.59
N THR A 80 3.93 5.90 -10.62
CA THR A 80 4.87 6.89 -11.16
C THR A 80 4.58 7.18 -12.64
N ILE A 81 4.34 6.14 -13.45
CA ILE A 81 3.97 6.33 -14.86
C ILE A 81 2.66 7.12 -14.98
N ALA A 82 1.65 6.81 -14.15
CA ALA A 82 0.37 7.51 -14.18
C ALA A 82 0.50 9.00 -13.80
N VAL A 83 1.27 9.31 -12.75
CA VAL A 83 1.55 10.70 -12.35
C VAL A 83 2.32 11.43 -13.45
N ASN A 84 3.37 10.82 -14.01
CA ASN A 84 4.16 11.44 -15.07
C ASN A 84 3.35 11.73 -16.34
N ARG A 85 2.41 10.83 -16.70
CA ARG A 85 1.48 11.09 -17.81
C ARG A 85 0.56 12.26 -17.51
N ALA A 86 0.04 12.34 -16.29
CA ALA A 86 -0.83 13.45 -15.88
C ALA A 86 -0.08 14.80 -15.90
N THR A 87 1.20 14.82 -15.48
CA THR A 87 2.02 16.03 -15.56
C THR A 87 2.39 16.40 -17.00
N ALA A 88 2.62 15.41 -17.88
CA ALA A 88 2.98 15.66 -19.28
C ALA A 88 1.80 16.11 -20.15
N ALA A 89 0.58 15.72 -19.81
CA ALA A 89 -0.64 16.15 -20.50
C ALA A 89 -1.13 17.56 -20.08
N GLY A 90 -0.54 18.14 -19.02
CA GLY A 90 -0.87 19.45 -18.49
C GLY A 90 0.06 20.59 -18.92
N ASN A 91 0.89 20.36 -19.96
CA ASN A 91 1.74 21.37 -20.61
C ASN A 91 1.26 21.62 -22.04
#